data_AF-A0A0R1WP42-F1
#
_entry.id   AF-A0A0R1WP42-F1
#
_cell.length_a   1.000
_cell.length_b   1.000
_cell.length_c   1.000
_cell.angle_alpha   90.00
_cell.angle_beta   90.00
_cell.angle_gamma   90.00
#
_symmetry.space_group_name_H-M   'P 1'
#
loop_
_entity.id
_entity.type
_entity.pdbx_description
1 polymer ?
#
loop_
_entity_poly.entity_id
_entity_poly.type
_entity_poly.pdbx_seq_one_letter_code
_entity_poly.pdbx_strand_id
1 'polypeptide(L)'
;MKKLVKGLLFSSLLALSADGMASPLITKAADNYYGYTEVGNSVVKVRDTGAQIYTAYGQPTGRFLPMGSEWKTDIENTLYDGSYYGIGNNEFVKSVDVEYMVDSGLKDNLGTESAGNYDGVAVTSLDGAAVYDSTGHPIGRTLPDGSLWKIDQISNIASGTYYRVGGNEYVSAIDVRVYENTIVFPISRVIATRAGHPAQLYNSNDQPIIDRALGPNTKWYTDEYCVIGGAGYYRVATDEYVSMADVIV
;
A
#
# COMPACT_ATOMS: atom_id res chain seq x y z
N MET A 1 -7.01 -1.53 44.31
CA MET A 1 -5.81 -2.26 44.76
C MET A 1 -6.09 -3.76 44.63
N LYS A 2 -5.14 -4.55 44.11
CA LYS A 2 -5.15 -6.04 44.00
C LYS A 2 -6.05 -6.59 42.87
N LYS A 3 -5.47 -7.10 41.78
CA LYS A 3 -4.91 -8.46 41.51
C LYS A 3 -5.98 -9.39 40.92
N LEU A 4 -5.63 -10.07 39.82
CA LEU A 4 -5.63 -11.54 39.80
C LEU A 4 -4.81 -12.07 38.62
N VAL A 5 -3.83 -12.90 38.99
CA VAL A 5 -3.06 -13.82 38.15
C VAL A 5 -3.55 -15.23 38.50
N LYS A 6 -3.39 -16.18 37.55
CA LYS A 6 -3.61 -17.66 37.59
C LYS A 6 -4.93 -18.09 36.95
N GLY A 7 -4.99 -19.16 36.16
CA GLY A 7 -4.02 -20.20 35.86
C GLY A 7 -4.64 -21.25 34.94
N LEU A 8 -3.78 -22.13 34.40
CA LEU A 8 -4.10 -23.26 33.53
C LEU A 8 -5.22 -24.15 34.07
N LEU A 9 -6.02 -24.74 33.17
CA LEU A 9 -6.41 -26.15 33.25
C LEU A 9 -6.53 -26.78 31.85
N PHE A 10 -5.81 -27.89 31.68
CA PHE A 10 -6.01 -28.87 30.61
C PHE A 10 -7.42 -29.47 30.72
N SER A 11 -8.09 -29.66 29.59
CA SER A 11 -9.17 -30.64 29.47
C SER A 11 -8.97 -31.40 28.17
N SER A 12 -8.48 -32.62 28.29
CA SER A 12 -8.55 -33.63 27.25
C SER A 12 -9.84 -34.43 27.46
N LEU A 13 -10.75 -34.47 26.48
CA LEU A 13 -11.54 -35.68 26.24
C LEU A 13 -12.33 -35.66 24.91
N LEU A 14 -12.25 -36.83 24.27
CA LEU A 14 -13.18 -37.47 23.33
C LEU A 14 -13.22 -37.01 21.87
N ALA A 15 -12.66 -37.87 21.02
CA ALA A 15 -12.92 -37.95 19.59
C ALA A 15 -14.37 -38.42 19.33
N LEU A 16 -15.05 -37.78 18.37
CA LEU A 16 -16.08 -38.41 17.56
C LEU A 16 -16.04 -37.81 16.15
N SER A 17 -15.89 -38.70 15.18
CA SER A 17 -15.80 -38.47 13.74
C SER A 17 -17.05 -37.81 13.13
N ALA A 18 -16.86 -36.87 12.22
CA ALA A 18 -17.63 -36.74 10.98
C ALA A 18 -16.97 -35.71 10.06
N ASP A 19 -16.88 -36.06 8.77
CA ASP A 19 -16.31 -35.26 7.69
C ASP A 19 -16.69 -33.77 7.75
N GLY A 20 -15.66 -32.93 7.85
CA GLY A 20 -15.74 -31.51 7.61
C GLY A 20 -14.44 -31.12 6.92
N MET A 21 -14.49 -31.07 5.59
CA MET A 21 -13.43 -30.47 4.77
C MET A 21 -13.12 -29.10 5.38
N ALA A 22 -11.95 -28.97 5.99
CA ALA A 22 -11.42 -27.66 6.33
C ALA A 22 -11.22 -26.95 4.99
N SER A 23 -12.14 -26.05 4.64
CA SER A 23 -11.90 -25.08 3.60
C SER A 23 -10.58 -24.40 3.92
N PRO A 24 -9.57 -24.42 3.03
CA PRO A 24 -8.41 -23.59 3.25
C PRO A 24 -8.90 -22.16 3.38
N LEU A 25 -8.46 -21.45 4.43
CA LEU A 25 -8.51 -20.00 4.43
C LEU A 25 -7.84 -19.55 3.14
N ILE A 26 -8.63 -19.13 2.16
CA ILE A 26 -8.09 -18.43 1.01
C ILE A 26 -7.71 -17.06 1.56
N THR A 27 -6.45 -16.95 1.97
CA THR A 27 -5.77 -15.67 2.14
C THR A 27 -6.01 -14.85 0.88
N LYS A 28 -6.48 -13.61 1.07
CA LYS A 28 -6.55 -12.54 0.07
C LYS A 28 -5.39 -12.69 -0.90
N ALA A 29 -5.69 -12.78 -2.20
CA ALA A 29 -4.70 -13.05 -3.23
C ALA A 29 -3.48 -12.13 -3.06
N ALA A 30 -2.33 -12.77 -3.00
CA ALA A 30 -1.00 -12.18 -2.82
C ALA A 30 -0.55 -11.42 -4.07
N ASP A 31 -1.29 -10.38 -4.45
CA ASP A 31 -0.78 -9.40 -5.42
C ASP A 31 -0.13 -8.27 -4.64
N ASN A 32 1.16 -8.48 -4.38
CA ASN A 32 1.99 -7.69 -3.48
C ASN A 32 2.74 -6.56 -4.21
N TYR A 33 2.38 -6.27 -5.46
CA TYR A 33 3.06 -5.32 -6.33
C TYR A 33 2.21 -4.06 -6.50
N TYR A 34 2.59 -2.99 -5.80
CA TYR A 34 1.80 -1.75 -5.74
C TYR A 34 2.27 -0.68 -6.75
N GLY A 35 3.38 -0.94 -7.44
CA GLY A 35 3.85 -0.19 -8.60
C GLY A 35 5.13 0.61 -8.34
N TYR A 36 5.64 1.22 -9.41
CA TYR A 36 6.82 2.08 -9.38
C TYR A 36 6.42 3.55 -9.22
N THR A 37 7.25 4.30 -8.51
CA THR A 37 7.23 5.76 -8.40
C THR A 37 8.58 6.30 -8.86
N GLU A 38 8.58 7.30 -9.74
CA GLU A 38 9.83 7.99 -10.12
C GLU A 38 10.27 8.90 -8.97
N VAL A 39 11.51 8.72 -8.50
CA VAL A 39 12.08 9.48 -7.38
C VAL A 39 13.17 10.47 -7.83
N GLY A 40 13.35 10.63 -9.15
CA GLY A 40 14.39 11.48 -9.73
C GLY A 40 15.80 10.98 -9.43
N ASN A 41 16.84 11.72 -9.86
CA ASN A 41 18.23 11.31 -9.65
C ASN A 41 18.62 11.39 -8.17
N SER A 42 18.65 10.23 -7.50
CA SER A 42 18.92 10.10 -6.08
C SER A 42 19.97 9.04 -5.77
N VAL A 43 20.40 8.97 -4.52
CA VAL A 43 21.39 8.01 -4.02
C VAL A 43 20.83 7.30 -2.79
N VAL A 44 21.02 5.98 -2.72
CA VAL A 44 20.81 5.21 -1.50
C VAL A 44 22.14 4.77 -0.93
N LYS A 45 22.33 4.98 0.37
CA LYS A 45 23.50 4.55 1.13
C LYS A 45 23.15 3.40 2.05
N VAL A 46 23.89 2.32 1.93
CA VAL A 46 23.63 1.11 2.71
C VAL A 46 24.02 1.30 4.18
N ARG A 47 23.12 0.95 5.10
CA ARG A 47 23.33 1.02 6.57
C ARG A 47 24.21 -0.14 7.09
N ASP A 48 24.21 -0.31 8.41
CA ASP A 48 25.21 -1.00 9.24
C ASP A 48 25.38 -2.53 9.01
N THR A 49 24.47 -3.18 8.29
CA THR A 49 24.49 -4.66 8.10
C THR A 49 24.61 -5.11 6.65
N GLY A 50 24.80 -4.19 5.70
CA GLY A 50 24.62 -4.47 4.28
C GLY A 50 23.13 -4.52 3.91
N ALA A 51 22.82 -4.47 2.61
CA ALA A 51 21.43 -4.48 2.10
C ALA A 51 21.20 -5.66 1.16
N GLN A 52 20.15 -6.44 1.40
CA GLN A 52 19.77 -7.55 0.50
C GLN A 52 19.18 -6.99 -0.80
N ILE A 53 19.58 -7.57 -1.93
CA ILE A 53 19.02 -7.23 -3.25
C ILE A 53 17.82 -8.12 -3.53
N TYR A 54 16.72 -7.50 -3.92
CA TYR A 54 15.46 -8.12 -4.28
C TYR A 54 15.13 -7.88 -5.76
N THR A 55 14.28 -8.72 -6.32
CA THR A 55 13.64 -8.47 -7.61
C THR A 55 12.52 -7.44 -7.48
N ALA A 56 11.97 -6.98 -8.60
CA ALA A 56 10.77 -6.13 -8.64
C ALA A 56 9.55 -6.75 -7.94
N TYR A 57 9.56 -8.06 -7.70
CA TYR A 57 8.48 -8.79 -7.03
C TYR A 57 8.80 -9.11 -5.56
N GLY A 58 9.83 -8.48 -4.99
CA GLY A 58 10.23 -8.66 -3.58
C GLY A 58 10.88 -10.01 -3.29
N GLN A 59 11.32 -10.73 -4.33
CA GLN A 59 11.98 -12.02 -4.14
C GLN A 59 13.47 -11.80 -3.86
N PRO A 60 14.03 -12.37 -2.77
CA PRO A 60 15.43 -12.18 -2.42
C PRO A 60 16.34 -12.89 -3.44
N THR A 61 17.39 -12.19 -3.89
CA THR A 61 18.35 -12.76 -4.85
C THR A 61 19.51 -13.51 -4.18
N GLY A 62 19.66 -13.36 -2.85
CA GLY A 62 20.81 -13.85 -2.08
C GLY A 62 22.07 -13.01 -2.22
N ARG A 63 22.04 -11.92 -3.02
CA ARG A 63 23.14 -10.95 -3.14
C ARG A 63 22.93 -9.79 -2.16
N PHE A 64 24.04 -9.21 -1.72
CA PHE A 64 24.05 -8.10 -0.78
C PHE A 64 24.94 -6.96 -1.26
N LEU A 65 24.51 -5.74 -0.99
CA LEU A 65 25.34 -4.56 -1.10
C LEU A 65 26.14 -4.35 0.19
N PRO A 66 27.43 -3.97 0.12
CA PRO A 66 28.25 -3.74 1.30
C PRO A 66 27.77 -2.56 2.14
N MET A 67 27.94 -2.64 3.46
CA MET A 67 27.74 -1.51 4.40
C MET A 67 28.48 -0.26 3.92
N GLY A 68 27.79 0.89 3.95
CA GLY A 68 28.32 2.19 3.57
C GLY A 68 28.48 2.42 2.07
N SER A 69 28.16 1.44 1.22
CA SER A 69 28.17 1.63 -0.24
C SER A 69 27.01 2.53 -0.68
N GLU A 70 27.25 3.30 -1.74
CA GLU A 70 26.31 4.30 -2.28
C GLU A 70 25.93 3.93 -3.71
N TRP A 71 24.63 3.97 -4.01
CA TRP A 71 24.06 3.52 -5.28
C TRP A 71 23.05 4.52 -5.79
N LYS A 72 23.05 4.75 -7.11
CA LYS A 72 22.04 5.62 -7.72
C LYS A 72 20.68 4.92 -7.74
N THR A 73 19.64 5.70 -7.53
CA THR A 73 18.24 5.29 -7.68
C THR A 73 17.47 6.39 -8.37
N ASP A 74 16.57 5.98 -9.27
CA ASP A 74 15.63 6.84 -9.98
C ASP A 74 14.18 6.35 -9.85
N ILE A 75 14.01 5.15 -9.31
CA ILE A 75 12.70 4.51 -9.08
C ILE A 75 12.59 3.98 -7.66
N GLU A 76 11.39 4.07 -7.11
CA GLU A 76 10.95 3.39 -5.90
C GLU A 76 9.86 2.38 -6.30
N ASN A 77 9.91 1.19 -5.74
CA ASN A 77 8.94 0.12 -5.93
C ASN A 77 8.28 -0.17 -4.60
N THR A 78 6.97 0.04 -4.51
CA THR A 78 6.21 -0.24 -3.30
C THR A 78 5.68 -1.67 -3.37
N LEU A 79 6.07 -2.49 -2.40
CA LEU A 79 5.53 -3.83 -2.19
C LEU A 79 4.72 -3.86 -0.87
N TYR A 80 4.07 -4.98 -0.60
CA TYR A 80 3.21 -5.14 0.57
C TYR A 80 3.94 -4.94 1.91
N ASP A 81 5.25 -5.13 1.91
CA ASP A 81 6.11 -5.04 3.09
C ASP A 81 6.99 -3.78 3.09
N GLY A 82 6.63 -2.79 2.27
CA GLY A 82 7.24 -1.46 2.24
C GLY A 82 7.93 -1.12 0.93
N SER A 83 8.70 -0.03 0.97
CA SER A 83 9.37 0.55 -0.18
C SER A 83 10.70 -0.09 -0.50
N TYR A 84 11.01 -0.13 -1.79
CA TYR A 84 12.29 -0.61 -2.30
C TYR A 84 12.84 0.38 -3.32
N TYR A 85 14.13 0.71 -3.25
CA TYR A 85 14.79 1.61 -4.20
C TYR A 85 15.50 0.81 -5.30
N GLY A 86 15.28 1.20 -6.55
CA GLY A 86 15.87 0.56 -7.71
C GLY A 86 17.33 0.93 -7.87
N ILE A 87 18.21 -0.07 -7.91
CA ILE A 87 19.66 0.11 -8.04
C ILE A 87 20.22 -0.48 -9.34
N GLY A 88 19.33 -1.01 -10.18
CA GLY A 88 19.67 -1.66 -11.44
C GLY A 88 18.46 -2.29 -12.12
N ASN A 89 18.70 -3.01 -13.22
CA ASN A 89 17.64 -3.69 -13.95
C ASN A 89 17.07 -4.85 -13.12
N ASN A 90 15.84 -4.70 -12.64
CA ASN A 90 15.16 -5.67 -11.76
C ASN A 90 15.93 -5.96 -10.45
N GLU A 91 16.64 -4.96 -9.93
CA GLU A 91 17.40 -5.04 -8.69
C GLU A 91 17.01 -3.90 -7.75
N PHE A 92 16.54 -4.26 -6.56
CA PHE A 92 16.00 -3.31 -5.60
C PHE A 92 16.50 -3.59 -4.18
N VAL A 93 16.59 -2.56 -3.34
CA VAL A 93 16.94 -2.67 -1.91
C VAL A 93 15.86 -2.05 -1.04
N LYS A 94 15.57 -2.66 0.12
CA LYS A 94 14.54 -2.14 1.04
C LYS A 94 14.92 -0.78 1.61
N SER A 95 13.93 0.10 1.74
CA SER A 95 14.10 1.42 2.37
C SER A 95 14.59 1.33 3.82
N VAL A 96 14.25 0.27 4.55
CA VAL A 96 14.72 0.04 5.92
C VAL A 96 16.21 -0.31 6.01
N ASP A 97 16.82 -0.79 4.92
CA ASP A 97 18.25 -1.17 4.90
C ASP A 97 19.16 -0.03 4.40
N VAL A 98 18.57 1.04 3.86
CA VAL A 98 19.32 2.13 3.23
C VAL A 98 18.87 3.52 3.69
N GLU A 99 19.82 4.42 3.83
CA GLU A 99 19.57 5.85 3.91
C GLU A 99 19.35 6.41 2.50
N TYR A 100 18.18 6.97 2.25
CA TYR A 100 17.88 7.67 1.00
C TYR A 100 18.41 9.10 1.09
N MET A 101 19.27 9.47 0.14
CA MET A 101 19.88 10.79 0.01
C MET A 101 19.59 11.33 -1.38
N VAL A 102 18.96 12.49 -1.45
CA VAL A 102 18.83 13.20 -2.72
C VAL A 102 20.21 13.73 -3.11
N ASP A 103 20.72 13.36 -4.29
CA ASP A 103 22.02 13.87 -4.77
C ASP A 103 21.90 15.36 -5.14
N SER A 104 22.30 16.22 -4.20
CA SER A 104 22.35 17.67 -4.38
C SER A 104 23.45 18.15 -5.36
N GLY A 105 24.23 17.23 -5.95
CA GLY A 105 25.13 17.49 -7.08
C GLY A 105 24.41 17.66 -8.44
N LEU A 106 23.11 17.38 -8.50
CA LEU A 106 22.21 17.71 -9.61
C LEU A 106 20.99 18.44 -9.03
N LYS A 107 21.19 19.70 -8.63
CA LYS A 107 20.13 20.57 -8.10
C LYS A 107 19.02 20.78 -9.14
N ASP A 108 17.91 20.06 -9.05
CA ASP A 108 16.66 20.51 -9.68
C ASP A 108 15.36 20.21 -8.90
N ASN A 109 15.31 19.28 -7.93
CA ASN A 109 14.02 18.86 -7.34
C ASN A 109 13.85 19.03 -5.81
N LEU A 110 14.67 19.84 -5.13
CA LEU A 110 14.36 20.26 -3.75
C LEU A 110 13.34 21.39 -3.77
N GLY A 111 12.33 21.28 -2.90
CA GLY A 111 11.28 22.27 -2.79
C GLY A 111 9.89 21.65 -2.85
N THR A 112 8.94 22.50 -3.18
CA THR A 112 7.53 22.19 -3.06
C THR A 112 6.87 22.24 -4.42
N GLU A 113 6.14 21.18 -4.75
CA GLU A 113 5.45 21.04 -6.03
C GLU A 113 3.97 20.65 -5.82
N SER A 114 3.17 20.85 -6.85
CA SER A 114 1.77 20.44 -6.83
C SER A 114 1.66 18.92 -6.83
N ALA A 115 0.64 18.36 -6.17
CA ALA A 115 0.33 16.93 -6.23
C ALA A 115 0.01 16.41 -7.65
N GLY A 116 -0.20 17.29 -8.64
CA GLY A 116 -0.40 16.90 -10.03
C GLY A 116 -1.65 16.05 -10.20
N ASN A 117 -1.49 14.83 -10.71
CA ASN A 117 -2.58 13.87 -10.92
C ASN A 117 -2.93 13.06 -9.66
N TYR A 118 -2.09 13.13 -8.61
CA TYR A 118 -2.33 12.43 -7.36
C TYR A 118 -3.47 13.10 -6.60
N ASP A 119 -4.48 12.31 -6.26
CA ASP A 119 -5.65 12.75 -5.52
C ASP A 119 -5.47 12.57 -4.01
N GLY A 120 -4.73 11.54 -3.61
CA GLY A 120 -4.46 11.28 -2.20
C GLY A 120 -3.34 10.29 -1.96
N VAL A 121 -3.20 9.93 -0.69
CA VAL A 121 -2.33 8.88 -0.18
C VAL A 121 -3.11 7.90 0.69
N ALA A 122 -2.76 6.61 0.61
CA ALA A 122 -3.19 5.56 1.51
C ALA A 122 -2.07 5.26 2.50
N VAL A 123 -2.36 5.20 3.80
CA VAL A 123 -1.39 4.76 4.80
C VAL A 123 -1.16 3.27 4.66
N THR A 124 0.09 2.85 4.52
CA THR A 124 0.49 1.45 4.30
C THR A 124 1.38 0.90 5.43
N SER A 125 1.85 1.76 6.33
CA SER A 125 2.57 1.35 7.54
C SER A 125 1.62 0.73 8.57
N LEU A 126 1.95 -0.47 9.06
CA LEU A 126 1.19 -1.17 10.11
C LEU A 126 1.09 -0.39 11.42
N ASP A 127 2.10 0.42 11.74
CA ASP A 127 2.12 1.29 12.91
C ASP A 127 1.46 2.66 12.63
N GLY A 128 0.96 2.86 11.41
CA GLY A 128 0.44 4.11 10.90
C GLY A 128 1.52 5.06 10.35
N ALA A 129 1.10 6.16 9.74
CA ALA A 129 1.99 7.19 9.20
C ALA A 129 2.16 8.34 10.19
N ALA A 130 3.41 8.62 10.59
CA ALA A 130 3.67 9.79 11.41
C ALA A 130 3.40 11.08 10.61
N VAL A 131 2.87 12.09 11.30
CA VAL A 131 2.63 13.41 10.71
C VAL A 131 3.77 14.35 11.08
N TYR A 132 4.22 15.10 10.08
CA TYR A 132 5.34 16.02 10.13
C TYR A 132 4.91 17.44 9.76
N ASP A 133 5.70 18.42 10.17
CA ASP A 133 5.62 19.79 9.64
C ASP A 133 6.36 19.94 8.30
N SER A 134 6.28 21.13 7.68
CA SER A 134 6.98 21.44 6.41
C SER A 134 8.50 21.34 6.48
N THR A 135 9.10 21.24 7.66
CA THR A 135 10.55 21.07 7.84
C THR A 135 10.95 19.60 8.05
N GLY A 136 9.97 18.69 8.05
CA GLY A 136 10.20 17.26 8.31
C GLY A 136 10.30 16.90 9.79
N HIS A 137 9.85 17.78 10.70
CA HIS A 137 9.82 17.46 12.14
C HIS A 137 8.49 16.81 12.54
N PRO A 138 8.48 15.69 13.28
CA PRO A 138 7.24 15.04 13.68
C PRO A 138 6.45 15.93 14.65
N ILE A 139 5.13 16.03 14.44
CA ILE A 139 4.23 16.87 15.27
C ILE A 139 3.42 16.06 16.30
N GLY A 140 3.76 14.79 16.50
CA GLY A 140 3.18 13.94 17.54
C GLY A 140 1.79 13.37 17.21
N ARG A 141 1.42 13.35 15.92
CA ARG A 141 0.17 12.75 15.42
C ARG A 141 0.52 11.60 14.46
N THR A 142 -0.33 10.59 14.40
CA THR A 142 -0.21 9.44 13.49
C THR A 142 -1.52 9.21 12.77
N LEU A 143 -1.46 8.90 11.47
CA LEU A 143 -2.60 8.49 10.65
C LEU A 143 -2.71 6.96 10.67
N PRO A 144 -3.89 6.36 10.88
CA PRO A 144 -4.03 4.91 11.00
C PRO A 144 -3.68 4.16 9.71
N ASP A 145 -3.16 2.94 9.84
CA ASP A 145 -3.03 1.97 8.73
C ASP A 145 -4.33 1.85 7.92
N GLY A 146 -4.20 1.82 6.59
CA GLY A 146 -5.31 1.74 5.64
C GLY A 146 -6.15 3.01 5.49
N SER A 147 -5.85 4.10 6.21
CA SER A 147 -6.60 5.36 6.05
C SER A 147 -6.21 6.10 4.76
N LEU A 148 -7.18 6.77 4.15
CA LEU A 148 -6.99 7.56 2.92
C LEU A 148 -7.03 9.05 3.21
N TRP A 149 -6.11 9.80 2.61
CA TRP A 149 -5.96 11.24 2.81
C TRP A 149 -5.76 11.94 1.49
N LYS A 150 -6.56 12.98 1.22
CA LYS A 150 -6.33 13.83 0.06
C LYS A 150 -5.01 14.57 0.22
N ILE A 151 -4.33 14.76 -0.92
CA ILE A 151 -3.11 15.55 -0.95
C ILE A 151 -3.22 16.66 -1.98
N ASP A 152 -2.55 17.77 -1.72
CA ASP A 152 -2.52 18.90 -2.64
C ASP A 152 -1.09 19.35 -3.00
N GLN A 153 -0.10 18.82 -2.30
CA GLN A 153 1.28 19.25 -2.41
C GLN A 153 2.26 18.12 -2.05
N ILE A 154 3.36 18.08 -2.79
CA ILE A 154 4.52 17.23 -2.53
C ILE A 154 5.66 18.13 -2.07
N SER A 155 6.34 17.73 -1.00
CA SER A 155 7.48 18.44 -0.43
C SER A 155 8.70 17.53 -0.43
N ASN A 156 9.67 17.87 -1.26
CA ASN A 156 10.95 17.18 -1.36
C ASN A 156 12.00 17.97 -0.56
N ILE A 157 12.38 17.42 0.60
CA ILE A 157 13.38 17.99 1.49
C ILE A 157 14.56 17.02 1.66
N ALA A 158 15.62 17.45 2.33
CA ALA A 158 16.83 16.63 2.49
C ALA A 158 16.58 15.27 3.17
N SER A 159 15.54 15.15 4.01
CA SER A 159 15.16 13.91 4.68
C SER A 159 14.23 13.00 3.86
N GLY A 160 13.81 13.42 2.66
CA GLY A 160 12.97 12.62 1.77
C GLY A 160 11.75 13.37 1.23
N THR A 161 10.84 12.60 0.64
CA THR A 161 9.58 13.09 0.06
C THR A 161 8.44 12.99 1.06
N TYR A 162 7.62 14.04 1.09
CA TYR A 162 6.48 14.16 2.00
C TYR A 162 5.25 14.65 1.24
N TYR A 163 4.08 14.13 1.60
CA TYR A 163 2.81 14.50 1.00
C TYR A 163 1.96 15.29 1.97
N ARG A 164 1.49 16.47 1.56
CA ARG A 164 0.69 17.34 2.42
C ARG A 164 -0.74 16.84 2.48
N VAL A 165 -1.19 16.48 3.67
CA VAL A 165 -2.54 15.96 3.93
C VAL A 165 -3.48 17.02 4.53
N GLY A 166 -2.95 18.20 4.87
CA GLY A 166 -3.74 19.36 5.27
C GLY A 166 -2.90 20.44 5.94
N GLY A 167 -3.12 21.72 5.63
CA GLY A 167 -2.45 22.83 6.32
C GLY A 167 -0.91 22.74 6.27
N ASN A 168 -0.28 22.51 7.43
CA ASN A 168 1.17 22.28 7.57
C ASN A 168 1.46 20.84 8.04
N GLU A 169 0.61 19.89 7.66
CA GLU A 169 0.69 18.49 8.03
C GLU A 169 1.07 17.64 6.83
N TYR A 170 2.14 16.86 6.98
CA TYR A 170 2.69 16.04 5.93
C TYR A 170 2.91 14.62 6.42
N VAL A 171 2.80 13.65 5.53
CA VAL A 171 3.19 12.26 5.79
C VAL A 171 4.38 11.89 4.93
N SER A 172 5.29 11.10 5.46
CA SER A 172 6.46 10.64 4.70
C SER A 172 6.03 9.63 3.65
N ALA A 173 6.63 9.72 2.46
CA ALA A 173 6.42 8.76 1.38
C ALA A 173 6.75 7.30 1.78
N ILE A 174 7.55 7.09 2.82
CA ILE A 174 7.85 5.75 3.33
C ILE A 174 6.66 5.05 4.00
N ASP A 175 5.73 5.83 4.57
CA ASP A 175 4.60 5.29 5.36
C ASP A 175 3.29 5.21 4.55
N VAL A 176 3.29 5.75 3.34
CA VAL A 176 2.07 5.94 2.53
C VAL A 176 2.29 5.64 1.06
N ARG A 177 1.19 5.43 0.34
CA ARG A 177 1.14 5.24 -1.11
C ARG A 177 0.29 6.31 -1.76
N VAL A 178 0.81 7.03 -2.74
CA VAL A 178 -0.01 7.94 -3.58
C VAL A 178 -0.99 7.16 -4.46
N TYR A 179 -2.17 7.73 -4.66
CA TYR A 179 -3.12 7.26 -5.67
C TYR A 179 -3.61 8.45 -6.49
N GLU A 180 -3.77 8.23 -7.79
CA GLU A 180 -4.34 9.21 -8.70
C GLU A 180 -5.85 9.26 -8.56
N ASN A 181 -6.42 10.36 -9.03
CA ASN A 181 -7.86 10.48 -9.22
C ASN A 181 -8.38 9.25 -9.96
N THR A 182 -9.55 8.73 -9.56
CA THR A 182 -10.13 7.49 -10.06
C THR A 182 -9.98 7.40 -11.59
N ILE A 183 -9.04 6.59 -12.09
CA ILE A 183 -8.86 6.42 -13.53
C ILE A 183 -10.07 5.61 -14.02
N VAL A 184 -11.03 6.31 -14.61
CA VAL A 184 -12.29 5.73 -15.10
C VAL A 184 -12.12 5.30 -16.54
N PHE A 185 -12.31 3.99 -16.78
CA PHE A 185 -12.41 3.41 -18.11
C PHE A 185 -13.86 3.05 -18.38
N PRO A 186 -14.52 3.69 -19.37
CA PRO A 186 -15.84 3.25 -19.78
C PRO A 186 -15.71 1.85 -20.39
N ILE A 187 -16.52 0.93 -19.91
CA ILE A 187 -16.61 -0.43 -20.43
C ILE A 187 -18.08 -0.79 -20.64
N SER A 188 -18.34 -1.95 -21.24
CA SER A 188 -19.69 -2.52 -21.27
C SER A 188 -19.55 -4.02 -21.31
N ARG A 189 -19.86 -4.70 -20.20
CA ARG A 189 -19.83 -6.16 -20.11
C ARG A 189 -20.61 -6.66 -18.90
N VAL A 190 -20.75 -7.98 -18.82
CA VAL A 190 -21.28 -8.66 -17.63
C VAL A 190 -20.11 -9.27 -16.87
N ILE A 191 -20.09 -9.05 -15.56
CA ILE A 191 -19.20 -9.69 -14.60
C ILE A 191 -20.01 -10.64 -13.73
N ALA A 192 -19.37 -11.68 -13.17
CA ALA A 192 -20.01 -12.59 -12.22
C ALA A 192 -19.25 -12.61 -10.91
N THR A 193 -19.96 -12.54 -9.78
CA THR A 193 -19.34 -12.70 -8.45
C THR A 193 -18.85 -14.13 -8.25
N ARG A 194 -17.73 -14.29 -7.54
CA ARG A 194 -17.17 -15.60 -7.22
C ARG A 194 -18.09 -16.41 -6.29
N ALA A 195 -17.89 -17.73 -6.29
CA ALA A 195 -18.61 -18.64 -5.38
C ALA A 195 -18.10 -18.53 -3.93
N GLY A 196 -18.94 -18.89 -2.97
CA GLY A 196 -18.56 -19.08 -1.57
C GLY A 196 -19.02 -17.97 -0.63
N HIS A 197 -18.75 -16.70 -0.98
CA HIS A 197 -19.07 -15.55 -0.12
C HIS A 197 -19.67 -14.39 -0.93
N PRO A 198 -20.52 -13.54 -0.32
CA PRO A 198 -20.99 -12.31 -0.95
C PRO A 198 -19.82 -11.37 -1.29
N ALA A 199 -19.90 -10.68 -2.43
CA ALA A 199 -18.90 -9.69 -2.81
C ALA A 199 -19.23 -8.34 -2.15
N GLN A 200 -18.27 -7.81 -1.39
CA GLN A 200 -18.39 -6.53 -0.68
C GLN A 200 -18.47 -5.38 -1.67
N LEU A 201 -19.33 -4.40 -1.37
CA LEU A 201 -19.46 -3.17 -2.14
C LEU A 201 -18.74 -2.01 -1.45
N TYR A 202 -18.23 -1.10 -2.26
CA TYR A 202 -17.50 0.10 -1.85
C TYR A 202 -18.07 1.32 -2.57
N ASN A 203 -17.98 2.49 -1.97
CA ASN A 203 -18.26 3.74 -2.64
C ASN A 203 -17.02 4.30 -3.35
N SER A 204 -17.18 5.38 -4.10
CA SER A 204 -16.09 6.08 -4.80
C SER A 204 -14.96 6.60 -3.90
N ASN A 205 -15.17 6.64 -2.58
CA ASN A 205 -14.17 7.04 -1.58
C ASN A 205 -13.52 5.83 -0.87
N ASP A 206 -13.63 4.62 -1.43
CA ASP A 206 -13.12 3.35 -0.86
C ASP A 206 -13.77 2.96 0.48
N GLN A 207 -14.94 3.50 0.81
CA GLN A 207 -15.63 3.14 2.05
C GLN A 207 -16.55 1.95 1.81
N PRO A 208 -16.53 0.92 2.69
CA PRO A 208 -17.39 -0.24 2.54
C PRO A 208 -18.86 0.13 2.77
N ILE A 209 -19.73 -0.32 1.88
CA ILE A 209 -21.18 -0.24 2.01
C ILE A 209 -21.63 -1.42 2.87
N ILE A 210 -22.02 -1.16 4.12
CA ILE A 210 -22.22 -2.21 5.14
C ILE A 210 -23.64 -2.81 5.17
N ASP A 211 -24.60 -2.19 4.49
CA ASP A 211 -26.01 -2.61 4.50
C ASP A 211 -26.36 -3.58 3.36
N ARG A 212 -25.44 -3.82 2.41
CA ARG A 212 -25.65 -4.69 1.25
C ARG A 212 -24.35 -5.24 0.66
N ALA A 213 -24.48 -6.34 -0.07
CA ALA A 213 -23.40 -6.99 -0.82
C ALA A 213 -24.01 -7.73 -2.02
N LEU A 214 -23.19 -8.08 -3.01
CA LEU A 214 -23.65 -8.88 -4.15
C LEU A 214 -23.65 -10.37 -3.79
N GLY A 215 -24.73 -11.09 -4.07
CA GLY A 215 -24.81 -12.53 -3.79
C GLY A 215 -23.75 -13.33 -4.57
N PRO A 216 -23.27 -14.47 -4.07
CA PRO A 216 -22.29 -15.29 -4.79
C PRO A 216 -22.88 -15.88 -6.08
N ASN A 217 -22.06 -16.08 -7.11
CA ASN A 217 -22.45 -16.61 -8.43
C ASN A 217 -23.58 -15.83 -9.13
N THR A 218 -23.67 -14.52 -8.88
CA THR A 218 -24.66 -13.65 -9.53
C THR A 218 -24.00 -12.80 -10.61
N LYS A 219 -24.75 -12.51 -11.68
CA LYS A 219 -24.26 -11.74 -12.84
C LYS A 219 -24.70 -10.30 -12.73
N TRP A 220 -23.79 -9.38 -13.01
CA TRP A 220 -23.99 -7.95 -12.93
C TRP A 220 -23.47 -7.27 -14.18
N TYR A 221 -24.25 -6.34 -14.70
CA TYR A 221 -23.78 -5.45 -15.76
C TYR A 221 -22.83 -4.42 -15.15
N THR A 222 -21.76 -4.10 -15.88
CA THR A 222 -20.84 -3.03 -15.52
C THR A 222 -20.57 -2.16 -16.73
N ASP A 223 -20.59 -0.84 -16.49
CA ASP A 223 -20.34 0.20 -17.48
C ASP A 223 -19.02 0.95 -17.24
N GLU A 224 -18.32 0.63 -16.16
CA GLU A 224 -17.16 1.37 -15.70
C GLU A 224 -16.20 0.44 -14.96
N TYR A 225 -14.93 0.47 -15.36
CA TYR A 225 -13.83 -0.02 -14.56
C TYR A 225 -13.07 1.19 -14.03
N CYS A 226 -12.68 1.15 -12.77
CA CYS A 226 -12.02 2.26 -12.14
C CYS A 226 -10.97 1.81 -11.12
N VAL A 227 -10.10 2.74 -10.72
CA VAL A 227 -9.12 2.51 -9.66
C VAL A 227 -9.47 3.36 -8.46
N ILE A 228 -9.88 2.74 -7.35
CA ILE A 228 -10.26 3.42 -6.10
C ILE A 228 -9.28 2.96 -5.02
N GLY A 229 -8.69 3.88 -4.23
CA GLY A 229 -7.69 3.50 -3.22
C GLY A 229 -6.49 2.75 -3.81
N GLY A 230 -6.27 2.87 -5.13
CA GLY A 230 -5.27 2.15 -5.89
C GLY A 230 -5.53 0.63 -6.05
N ALA A 231 -6.78 0.17 -5.93
CA ALA A 231 -7.24 -1.16 -6.34
C ALA A 231 -8.28 -1.04 -7.47
N GLY A 232 -8.38 -2.06 -8.33
CA GLY A 232 -9.31 -2.08 -9.45
C GLY A 232 -10.73 -2.49 -9.05
N TYR A 233 -11.73 -1.77 -9.53
CA TYR A 233 -13.14 -1.98 -9.25
C TYR A 233 -14.00 -1.92 -10.51
N TYR A 234 -15.15 -2.58 -10.46
CA TYR A 234 -16.22 -2.46 -11.44
C TYR A 234 -17.42 -1.77 -10.82
N ARG A 235 -17.96 -0.77 -11.51
CA ARG A 235 -19.22 -0.16 -11.09
C ARG A 235 -20.38 -1.10 -11.41
N VAL A 236 -21.27 -1.29 -10.43
CA VAL A 236 -22.49 -2.10 -10.57
C VAL A 236 -23.77 -1.30 -10.31
N ALA A 237 -23.66 -0.17 -9.60
CA ALA A 237 -24.72 0.82 -9.45
C ALA A 237 -24.12 2.21 -9.20
N THR A 238 -24.97 3.23 -9.06
CA THR A 238 -24.54 4.60 -8.73
C THR A 238 -23.79 4.61 -7.41
N ASP A 239 -22.51 4.98 -7.45
CA ASP A 239 -21.61 5.00 -6.29
C ASP A 239 -21.48 3.64 -5.58
N GLU A 240 -21.69 2.53 -6.29
CA GLU A 240 -21.47 1.17 -5.78
C GLU A 240 -20.52 0.40 -6.69
N TYR A 241 -19.40 -0.01 -6.10
CA TYR A 241 -18.26 -0.61 -6.77
C TYR A 241 -17.94 -1.96 -6.15
N VAL A 242 -17.69 -2.98 -6.98
CA VAL A 242 -17.23 -4.30 -6.55
C VAL A 242 -15.78 -4.51 -6.97
N SER A 243 -14.97 -5.08 -6.08
CA SER A 243 -13.55 -5.33 -6.38
C SER A 243 -13.42 -6.27 -7.57
N MET A 244 -12.48 -5.97 -8.48
CA MET A 244 -12.16 -6.88 -9.59
C MET A 244 -11.70 -8.26 -9.10
N ALA A 245 -11.16 -8.34 -7.87
CA ALA A 245 -10.73 -9.58 -7.26
C ALA A 245 -11.91 -10.50 -6.90
N ASP A 246 -13.08 -9.94 -6.60
CA ASP A 246 -14.26 -10.69 -6.16
C ASP A 246 -15.16 -11.16 -7.32
N VAL A 247 -14.76 -10.83 -8.55
CA VAL A 247 -15.53 -11.13 -9.76
C VAL A 247 -14.69 -11.83 -10.82
N ILE A 248 -15.38 -12.43 -11.78
CA ILE A 248 -14.83 -13.00 -13.00
C ILE A 248 -15.52 -12.35 -14.21
N VAL A 249 -14.77 -12.22 -15.30
CA VAL A 249 -15.22 -11.67 -16.58
C VAL A 249 -15.50 -12.81 -17.56
#